data_AF-A0A3R9NU40-F1
#
_entry.id   AF-A0A3R9NU40-F1
#
_cell.length_a   1.000
_cell.length_b   1.000
_cell.length_c   1.000
_cell.angle_alpha   90.00
_cell.angle_beta   90.00
_cell.angle_gamma   90.00
#
_symmetry.space_group_name_H-M   'P 1'
#
loop_
_entity.id
_entity.type
_entity.pdbx_description
1 polymer ?
#
loop_
_entity_poly.entity_id
_entity_poly.type
_entity_poly.pdbx_seq_one_letter_code
_entity_poly.pdbx_strand_id
1 'polypeptide(L)'
;MDLMGRSTPTRHATVELHIDELILHGFPARDRHRIAAALERELSRLIAQGDLAHLPTNSIQLGHLDAGSFRLDPAAQPSHIGRTVAQRVYGQLSPNVSVTTAPTGGQSHA
;
A
#
# COMPACT_ATOMS: atom_id res chain seq x y z
N MET A 1 22.53 -23.59 29.56
CA MET A 1 23.26 -22.57 28.79
C MET A 1 23.29 -23.05 27.35
N ASP A 2 22.38 -22.56 26.50
CA ASP A 2 22.66 -22.23 25.10
C ASP A 2 21.45 -21.45 24.54
N LEU A 3 21.73 -20.22 24.12
CA LEU A 3 20.81 -19.17 23.73
C LEU A 3 21.35 -18.64 22.39
N MET A 4 20.87 -19.16 21.26
CA MET A 4 20.99 -18.61 19.89
C MET A 4 20.43 -19.70 18.95
N GLY A 5 19.72 -19.47 17.86
CA GLY A 5 19.24 -18.27 17.21
C GLY A 5 18.32 -18.79 16.10
N ARG A 6 17.00 -18.56 16.24
CA ARG A 6 16.11 -18.69 15.07
C ARG A 6 16.29 -17.42 14.26
N SER A 7 17.44 -17.29 13.60
CA SER A 7 17.53 -16.44 12.41
C SER A 7 16.59 -17.08 11.41
N THR A 8 15.32 -16.69 11.43
CA THR A 8 14.38 -17.03 10.35
C THR A 8 15.11 -16.65 9.07
N PRO A 9 15.40 -17.60 8.16
CA PRO A 9 15.97 -17.23 6.88
C PRO A 9 15.00 -16.22 6.28
N THR A 10 15.46 -14.99 6.06
CA THR A 10 14.76 -14.01 5.24
C THR A 10 14.68 -14.65 3.87
N ARG A 11 13.58 -15.37 3.61
CA ARG A 11 13.32 -15.92 2.30
C ARG A 11 13.15 -14.70 1.40
N HIS A 12 14.10 -14.51 0.50
CA HIS A 12 13.96 -13.53 -0.57
C HIS A 12 12.78 -13.98 -1.43
N ALA A 13 11.59 -13.48 -1.11
CA ALA A 13 10.40 -13.72 -1.90
C ALA A 13 10.47 -12.81 -3.12
N THR A 14 10.48 -13.40 -4.32
CA THR A 14 10.28 -12.64 -5.54
C THR A 14 8.80 -12.29 -5.63
N VAL A 15 8.50 -10.99 -5.71
CA VAL A 15 7.13 -10.48 -5.81
C VAL A 15 6.96 -9.86 -7.19
N GLU A 16 5.97 -10.37 -7.93
CA GLU A 16 5.52 -9.78 -9.20
C GLU A 16 4.18 -9.08 -8.96
N LEU A 17 4.12 -7.79 -9.30
CA LEU A 17 2.89 -6.99 -9.21
C LEU A 17 2.40 -6.69 -10.62
N HIS A 18 1.21 -7.21 -10.94
CA HIS A 18 0.50 -6.86 -12.16
C HIS A 18 -0.66 -5.91 -11.83
N ILE A 19 -0.74 -4.80 -12.55
CA ILE A 19 -1.86 -3.84 -12.47
C ILE A 19 -2.51 -3.83 -13.85
N ASP A 20 -3.70 -4.42 -13.96
CA ASP A 20 -4.42 -4.50 -15.23
C ASP A 20 -4.76 -3.09 -15.77
N GLU A 21 -5.29 -2.23 -14.89
CA GLU A 21 -5.68 -0.88 -15.25
C GLU A 21 -5.50 0.11 -14.09
N LEU A 22 -5.03 1.32 -14.40
CA LEU A 22 -4.97 2.44 -13.47
C LEU A 22 -5.90 3.57 -13.96
N ILE A 23 -7.09 3.65 -13.35
CA ILE A 23 -8.10 4.64 -13.73
C ILE A 23 -7.87 5.95 -12.97
N LEU A 24 -7.47 7.00 -13.69
CA LEU A 24 -7.17 8.34 -13.13
C LEU A 24 -8.19 9.38 -13.59
N HIS A 25 -9.40 9.32 -13.02
CA HIS A 25 -10.43 10.33 -13.25
C HIS A 25 -10.01 11.71 -12.73
N GLY A 26 -10.38 12.78 -13.44
CA GLY A 26 -10.07 14.16 -13.04
C GLY A 26 -8.62 14.61 -13.32
N PHE A 27 -7.74 13.71 -13.75
CA PHE A 27 -6.35 14.07 -14.08
C PHE A 27 -6.16 14.37 -15.58
N PRO A 28 -5.41 15.42 -15.93
CA PRO A 28 -4.99 15.70 -17.30
C PRO A 28 -4.20 14.52 -17.88
N ALA A 29 -4.42 14.19 -19.15
CA ALA A 29 -3.74 13.06 -19.81
C ALA A 29 -2.20 13.12 -19.69
N ARG A 30 -1.63 14.33 -19.77
CA ARG A 30 -0.18 14.58 -19.60
C ARG A 30 0.35 14.18 -18.21
N ASP A 31 -0.49 14.23 -17.18
CA ASP A 31 -0.10 13.97 -15.81
C ASP A 31 -0.34 12.50 -15.43
N ARG A 32 -1.27 11.81 -16.10
CA ARG A 32 -1.56 10.39 -15.87
C ARG A 32 -0.32 9.50 -15.97
N HIS A 33 0.48 9.67 -17.02
CA HIS A 33 1.73 8.90 -17.18
C HIS A 33 2.76 9.20 -16.08
N ARG A 34 2.84 10.46 -15.63
CA ARG A 34 3.77 10.85 -14.55
C ARG A 34 3.32 10.31 -13.19
N ILE A 35 2.02 10.28 -12.94
CA ILE A 35 1.42 9.65 -11.76
C ILE A 35 1.70 8.15 -11.78
N ALA A 36 1.42 7.46 -12.90
CA ALA A 36 1.66 6.03 -13.06
C ALA A 36 3.13 5.66 -12.83
N ALA A 37 4.07 6.38 -13.47
CA ALA A 37 5.49 6.14 -13.29
C ALA A 37 5.97 6.38 -11.84
N ALA A 38 5.36 7.34 -11.13
CA ALA A 38 5.69 7.58 -9.73
C ALA A 38 5.09 6.51 -8.81
N LEU A 39 3.88 6.03 -9.10
CA LEU A 39 3.25 4.91 -8.42
C LEU A 39 4.11 3.65 -8.50
N GLU A 40 4.50 3.26 -9.72
CA GLU A 40 5.30 2.06 -9.99
C GLU A 40 6.65 2.08 -9.26
N ARG A 41 7.39 3.19 -9.35
CA ARG A 41 8.68 3.35 -8.68
C ARG A 41 8.54 3.27 -7.15
N GLU A 42 7.51 3.91 -6.59
CA GLU A 42 7.31 3.90 -5.15
C GLU A 42 6.84 2.53 -4.64
N LEU A 43 5.93 1.85 -5.34
CA LEU A 43 5.54 0.48 -4.99
C LEU A 43 6.75 -0.47 -5.06
N SER A 44 7.55 -0.38 -6.12
CA SER A 44 8.79 -1.17 -6.24
C SER A 44 9.73 -0.93 -5.06
N ARG A 45 9.91 0.35 -4.66
CA ARG A 45 10.73 0.72 -3.49
C ARG A 45 10.16 0.16 -2.20
N LEU A 46 8.85 0.30 -1.96
CA LEU A 46 8.19 -0.14 -0.73
C LEU A 46 8.20 -1.66 -0.61
N ILE A 47 7.95 -2.37 -1.70
CA ILE A 47 8.00 -3.85 -1.76
C ILE A 47 9.43 -4.35 -1.54
N ALA A 48 10.43 -3.70 -2.12
CA ALA A 48 11.83 -4.09 -1.95
C ALA A 48 12.39 -3.82 -0.55
N GLN A 49 11.89 -2.78 0.13
CA GLN A 49 12.36 -2.38 1.46
C GLN A 49 11.51 -2.94 2.60
N GLY A 50 10.26 -3.25 2.33
CA GLY A 50 9.30 -3.70 3.30
C GLY A 50 9.26 -5.21 3.45
N ASP A 51 8.67 -5.66 4.54
CA ASP A 51 8.48 -7.09 4.78
C ASP A 51 7.09 -7.51 4.33
N LEU A 52 7.04 -8.26 3.22
CA LEU A 52 5.83 -8.92 2.74
C LEU A 52 5.76 -10.38 3.20
N ALA A 53 6.55 -10.82 4.18
CA ALA A 53 6.56 -12.21 4.68
C ALA A 53 5.21 -12.68 5.23
N HIS A 54 4.28 -11.77 5.51
CA HIS A 54 2.91 -12.09 5.91
C HIS A 54 1.97 -12.36 4.73
N LEU A 55 2.35 -11.99 3.51
CA LEU A 55 1.60 -12.37 2.32
C LEU A 55 1.75 -13.89 2.11
N PRO A 56 0.64 -14.63 1.93
CA PRO A 56 0.69 -16.02 1.52
C PRO A 56 1.72 -16.26 0.40
N THR A 57 2.50 -17.33 0.52
CA THR A 57 3.46 -17.75 -0.51
C THR A 57 2.80 -18.13 -1.84
N ASN A 58 1.46 -18.29 -1.85
CA ASN A 58 0.66 -18.55 -3.03
C ASN A 58 0.17 -17.24 -3.65
N SER A 59 -0.17 -17.27 -4.94
CA SER A 59 -0.78 -16.12 -5.63
C SER A 59 -1.98 -15.59 -4.83
N ILE A 60 -1.90 -14.33 -4.40
CA ILE A 60 -3.00 -13.66 -3.71
C ILE A 60 -3.85 -12.98 -4.77
N GLN A 61 -5.06 -13.49 -4.96
CA GLN A 61 -6.05 -12.81 -5.78
C GLN A 61 -6.94 -11.96 -4.88
N LEU A 62 -6.57 -10.68 -4.74
CA LEU A 62 -7.38 -9.68 -4.05
C LEU A 62 -8.56 -9.31 -4.96
N GLY A 63 -9.78 -9.76 -4.63
CA GLY A 63 -10.97 -9.44 -5.42
C GLY A 63 -11.30 -7.93 -5.45
N HIS A 64 -10.93 -7.20 -4.41
CA HIS A 64 -10.97 -5.74 -4.35
C HIS A 64 -10.06 -5.25 -3.22
N LEU A 65 -9.24 -4.24 -3.48
CA LEU A 65 -8.42 -3.57 -2.48
C LEU A 65 -8.90 -2.11 -2.36
N ASP A 66 -9.62 -1.79 -1.29
CA ASP A 66 -10.00 -0.41 -1.00
C ASP A 66 -8.85 0.30 -0.28
N ALA A 67 -8.17 1.21 -0.97
CA ALA A 67 -7.10 2.03 -0.41
C ALA A 67 -7.62 3.22 0.43
N GLY A 68 -8.95 3.35 0.57
CA GLY A 68 -9.64 4.41 1.28
C GLY A 68 -9.65 5.74 0.52
N SER A 69 -10.27 6.75 1.15
CA SER A 69 -10.27 8.13 0.65
C SER A 69 -9.11 8.92 1.24
N PHE A 70 -8.43 9.71 0.40
CA PHE A 70 -7.37 10.62 0.84
C PHE A 70 -7.46 11.95 0.11
N ARG A 71 -7.04 13.02 0.79
CA ARG A 71 -7.02 14.36 0.22
C ARG A 71 -5.71 14.56 -0.53
N LEU A 72 -5.83 14.96 -1.80
CA LEU A 72 -4.72 15.42 -2.61
C LEU A 72 -4.75 16.95 -2.67
N ASP A 73 -3.57 17.56 -2.63
CA ASP A 73 -3.44 18.99 -2.93
C ASP A 73 -3.63 19.17 -4.46
N PRO A 74 -4.56 20.05 -4.91
CA PRO A 74 -4.77 20.32 -6.33
C PRO A 74 -3.52 20.85 -7.06
N ALA A 75 -2.58 21.46 -6.32
CA ALA A 75 -1.31 21.95 -6.84
C ALA A 75 -0.17 20.92 -6.68
N ALA A 76 -0.46 19.72 -6.16
CA ALA A 76 0.54 18.67 -6.00
C ALA A 76 1.14 18.27 -7.34
N GLN A 77 2.46 18.11 -7.35
CA GLN A 77 3.16 17.54 -8.48
C GLN A 77 2.64 16.11 -8.76
N PRO A 78 2.46 15.72 -10.04
CA PRO A 78 2.02 14.37 -10.43
C PRO A 78 2.81 13.25 -9.77
N SER A 79 4.12 13.46 -9.56
CA SER A 79 4.99 12.51 -8.87
C SER A 79 4.63 12.32 -7.40
N HIS A 80 4.22 13.40 -6.71
CA HIS A 80 3.79 13.32 -5.32
C HIS A 80 2.50 12.53 -5.20
N ILE A 81 1.56 12.75 -6.12
CA ILE A 81 0.28 12.04 -6.18
C ILE A 81 0.52 10.53 -6.34
N GLY A 82 1.31 10.11 -7.32
CA GLY A 82 1.64 8.70 -7.53
C GLY A 82 2.29 8.05 -6.31
N ARG A 83 3.22 8.77 -5.65
CA ARG A 83 3.86 8.31 -4.42
C ARG A 83 2.87 8.13 -3.27
N THR A 84 1.96 9.08 -3.06
CA THR A 84 0.92 9.00 -2.02
C THR A 84 -0.01 7.82 -2.26
N VAL A 85 -0.44 7.60 -3.51
CA VAL A 85 -1.30 6.46 -3.87
C VAL A 85 -0.57 5.14 -3.59
N ALA A 86 0.70 5.02 -3.99
CA ALA A 86 1.51 3.82 -3.77
C ALA A 86 1.61 3.45 -2.29
N GLN A 87 1.84 4.44 -1.42
CA GLN A 87 1.92 4.24 0.03
C GLN A 87 0.60 3.72 0.62
N ARG A 88 -0.54 4.20 0.11
CA ARG A 88 -1.87 3.73 0.55
C ARG A 88 -2.12 2.29 0.13
N VAL A 89 -1.85 1.96 -1.15
CA VAL A 89 -1.97 0.60 -1.68
C VAL A 89 -1.06 -0.35 -0.90
N TYR A 90 0.22 -0.01 -0.75
CA TYR A 90 1.17 -0.82 0.00
C TYR A 90 0.74 -1.02 1.46
N GLY A 91 0.21 0.01 2.12
CA GLY A 91 -0.29 -0.09 3.49
C GLY A 91 -1.50 -1.01 3.66
N GLN A 92 -2.30 -1.24 2.61
CA GLN A 92 -3.36 -2.26 2.65
C GLN A 92 -2.84 -3.66 2.34
N LEU A 93 -1.76 -3.77 1.58
CA LEU A 93 -1.09 -5.05 1.28
C LEU A 93 -0.25 -5.54 2.46
N SER A 94 0.42 -4.64 3.17
CA SER A 94 1.15 -4.98 4.40
C SER A 94 0.17 -4.97 5.58
N PRO A 95 -0.07 -6.09 6.27
CA PRO A 95 -0.80 -6.04 7.52
C PRO A 95 0.09 -5.31 8.54
N ASN A 96 -0.17 -4.04 8.82
CA ASN A 96 0.40 -3.43 10.02
C ASN A 96 -0.55 -2.45 10.70
N VAL A 97 -0.83 -2.80 11.96
CA VAL A 97 -1.53 -2.07 13.01
C VAL A 97 -2.94 -1.58 12.65
N SER A 98 -3.93 -2.37 13.07
CA SER A 98 -5.25 -1.85 13.42
C SER A 98 -5.06 -0.62 14.30
N VAL A 99 -5.19 0.57 13.72
CA VAL A 99 -5.57 1.73 14.52
C VAL A 99 -7.03 1.47 14.85
N THR A 100 -7.26 0.76 15.94
CA THR A 100 -8.54 0.76 16.64
C THR A 100 -8.80 2.20 17.06
N THR A 101 -9.38 2.98 16.14
CA THR A 101 -10.14 4.15 16.55
C THR A 101 -11.35 3.57 17.24
N ALA A 102 -11.28 3.52 18.57
CA ALA A 102 -12.40 3.16 19.41
C ALA A 102 -13.61 3.99 18.97
N PRO A 103 -14.77 3.38 18.71
CA PRO A 103 -16.00 4.14 18.71
C PRO A 103 -16.19 4.64 20.15
N THR A 104 -15.87 5.92 20.39
CA THR A 104 -16.37 6.61 21.58
C THR A 104 -17.89 6.65 21.41
N GLY A 105 -18.52 5.59 21.91
CA GLY A 105 -19.95 5.47 22.08
C GLY A 105 -20.40 6.63 22.96
N GLY A 106 -21.08 7.58 22.32
CA GLY A 106 -21.83 8.64 22.95
C GLY A 106 -23.26 8.62 22.43
N GLN A 107 -23.93 7.48 22.52
CA GLN A 107 -25.39 7.42 22.46
C GLN A 107 -25.92 6.64 23.67
N SER A 108 -26.78 7.33 24.43
CA SER A 108 -27.98 6.83 25.15
C SER A 108 -28.03 6.95 26.67
N HIS A 109 -29.24 7.37 27.07
CA HIS A 109 -29.90 7.51 28.39
C HIS A 109 -29.52 8.75 29.23
N ALA A 110 -30.46 9.60 29.64
CA ALA A 110 -31.94 9.56 29.64
C ALA A 110 -32.51 10.98 29.67
#